data_AF-A0A4R9G7R3-F1
#
_entry.id   AF-A0A4R9G7R3-F1
#
_cell.length_a   1.000
_cell.length_b   1.000
_cell.length_c   1.000
_cell.angle_alpha   90.00
_cell.angle_beta   90.00
_cell.angle_gamma   90.00
#
_symmetry.space_group_name_H-M   'P 1'
#
loop_
_entity.id
_entity.type
_entity.pdbx_description
1 polymer ?
#
loop_
_entity_poly.entity_id
_entity_poly.type
_entity_poly.pdbx_seq_one_letter_code
_entity_poly.pdbx_strand_id
1 'polypeptide(L)'
;MRGDENEHVYQLFIFFADRNPLLEIPSSVHPESEYWESYYSDIKNLPQAVKSDIRFAFVEGCEYRMPTNVGKNEYRFSFVSYGAAHTGRLETTLDLPPNHSIRLKIIEKGAPYPNPQTAEERYANQRSKFDWYEIIPTIEANPSEDLKKPCIVK
;
A
#
# COMPACT_ATOMS: atom_id res chain seq x y z
N MET A 1 -2.15 -27.18 4.48
CA MET A 1 -2.81 -26.35 3.45
C MET A 1 -3.19 -25.05 4.14
N ARG A 2 -2.41 -23.99 3.92
CA ARG A 2 -2.49 -22.70 4.65
C ARG A 2 -2.21 -21.59 3.63
N GLY A 3 -2.91 -21.64 2.50
CA GLY A 3 -2.58 -20.88 1.27
C GLY A 3 -3.65 -19.88 0.81
N ASP A 4 -4.91 -20.05 1.18
CA ASP A 4 -6.02 -19.25 0.60
C ASP A 4 -6.31 -17.94 1.35
N GLU A 5 -6.25 -17.93 2.69
CA GLU A 5 -6.83 -16.84 3.48
C GLU A 5 -6.18 -15.46 3.28
N ASN A 6 -4.96 -15.40 2.74
CA ASN A 6 -4.21 -14.16 2.58
C ASN A 6 -3.87 -13.81 1.12
N GLU A 7 -4.43 -14.53 0.14
CA GLU A 7 -4.15 -14.28 -1.29
C GLU A 7 -4.54 -12.85 -1.69
N HIS A 8 -5.61 -12.33 -1.09
CA HIS A 8 -6.14 -10.97 -1.33
C HIS A 8 -5.74 -9.97 -0.24
N VAL A 9 -4.69 -10.28 0.54
CA VAL A 9 -4.17 -9.37 1.56
C VAL A 9 -2.87 -8.75 1.08
N TYR A 10 -2.82 -7.42 1.21
CA TYR A 10 -1.67 -6.63 0.84
C TYR A 10 -1.20 -5.80 2.02
N GLN A 11 0.09 -5.47 2.04
CA GLN A 11 0.64 -4.50 2.96
C GLN A 11 1.04 -3.23 2.24
N LEU A 12 0.76 -2.09 2.87
CA LEU A 12 1.19 -0.77 2.41
C LEU A 12 1.94 -0.09 3.54
N PHE A 13 3.13 0.42 3.23
CA PHE A 13 3.93 1.24 4.12
C PHE A 13 4.17 2.59 3.46
N ILE A 14 3.78 3.65 4.15
CA ILE A 14 3.96 5.04 3.69
C ILE A 14 4.75 5.82 4.73
N PHE A 15 5.93 6.25 4.31
CA PHE A 15 6.77 7.16 5.08
C PHE A 15 6.87 8.49 4.36
N PHE A 16 7.02 9.56 5.12
CA PHE A 16 7.34 10.88 4.60
C PHE A 16 8.60 11.41 5.28
N ALA A 17 9.40 12.15 4.53
CA ALA A 17 10.61 12.76 5.07
C ALA A 17 10.26 14.03 5.87
N ASP A 18 9.71 13.83 7.06
CA ASP A 18 10.01 14.74 8.17
C ASP A 18 11.24 14.16 8.87
N ARG A 19 12.42 14.44 8.31
CA ARG A 19 13.67 14.07 8.97
C ARG A 19 13.76 14.93 10.22
N ASN A 20 13.19 14.46 11.34
CA ASN A 20 13.45 15.06 12.63
C ASN A 20 14.98 15.04 12.82
N PRO A 21 15.66 16.20 12.86
CA PRO A 21 17.12 16.26 12.90
C PRO A 21 17.72 15.63 14.16
N LEU A 22 16.91 15.31 15.17
CA LEU A 22 17.33 14.59 16.37
C LEU A 22 17.33 13.07 16.25
N LEU A 23 16.54 12.47 15.35
CA LEU A 23 16.30 11.01 15.35
C LEU A 23 16.54 10.31 14.00
N GLU A 24 16.66 11.03 12.87
CA GLU A 24 16.84 10.46 11.50
C GLU A 24 15.81 9.39 11.07
N ILE A 25 14.78 9.12 11.87
CA ILE A 25 13.72 8.14 11.56
C ILE A 25 12.64 8.86 10.74
N PRO A 26 12.32 8.39 9.53
CA PRO A 26 11.24 8.98 8.75
C PRO A 26 9.89 8.73 9.43
N SER A 27 9.07 9.77 9.50
CA SER A 27 7.72 9.69 10.06
C SER A 27 6.80 8.82 9.19
N SER A 28 5.92 8.05 9.83
CA SER A 28 4.86 7.28 9.18
C SER A 28 3.56 8.06 9.23
N VAL A 29 2.76 7.99 8.15
CA VAL A 29 1.40 8.57 8.14
C VAL A 29 0.33 7.57 8.62
N HIS A 30 0.70 6.34 8.96
CA HIS A 30 -0.25 5.29 9.34
C HIS A 30 -0.89 5.58 10.70
N PRO A 31 -2.21 5.79 10.77
CA PRO A 31 -2.94 5.93 12.02
C PRO A 31 -2.84 4.68 12.91
N GLU A 32 -3.27 4.84 14.16
CA GLU A 32 -3.40 3.73 15.12
C GLU A 32 -4.51 2.75 14.72
N SER A 33 -4.47 1.54 15.28
CA SER A 33 -5.31 0.42 14.89
C SER A 33 -6.81 0.73 14.94
N GLU A 34 -7.27 1.48 15.95
CA GLU A 34 -8.67 1.84 16.17
C GLU A 34 -9.24 2.67 15.00
N TYR A 35 -8.40 3.48 14.35
CA TYR A 35 -8.81 4.21 13.14
C TYR A 35 -9.19 3.25 12.02
N TRP A 36 -8.42 2.18 11.85
CA TRP A 36 -8.57 1.20 10.78
C TRP A 36 -9.71 0.21 11.05
N GLU A 37 -9.95 -0.14 12.30
CA GLU A 37 -11.09 -0.98 12.69
C GLU A 37 -12.42 -0.42 12.19
N SER A 38 -12.57 0.92 12.15
CA SER A 38 -13.77 1.59 11.64
C SER A 38 -14.05 1.36 10.15
N TYR A 39 -13.06 0.91 9.37
CA TYR A 39 -13.22 0.58 7.96
C TYR A 39 -13.80 -0.81 7.73
N TYR A 40 -13.93 -1.65 8.75
CA TYR A 40 -14.41 -3.03 8.58
C TYR A 40 -15.76 -3.23 9.26
N SER A 41 -16.72 -3.77 8.50
CA SER A 41 -18.05 -4.10 9.03
C SER A 41 -18.05 -5.32 9.96
N ASP A 42 -17.09 -6.24 9.77
CA ASP A 42 -16.93 -7.45 10.57
C ASP A 42 -15.45 -7.77 10.82
N ILE A 43 -14.95 -7.29 11.95
CA ILE A 43 -13.54 -7.47 12.37
C ILE A 43 -13.25 -8.95 12.67
N LYS A 44 -14.23 -9.73 13.13
CA LYS A 44 -14.02 -11.13 13.54
C LYS A 44 -13.71 -12.03 12.35
N ASN A 45 -14.20 -11.68 11.17
CA ASN A 45 -14.01 -12.43 9.93
C ASN A 45 -12.84 -11.90 9.07
N LEU A 46 -12.02 -10.98 9.59
CA LEU A 46 -10.83 -10.54 8.88
C LEU A 46 -9.80 -11.68 8.70
N PRO A 47 -9.05 -11.69 7.59
CA PRO A 47 -7.89 -12.56 7.42
C PRO A 47 -6.90 -12.42 8.59
N GLN A 48 -6.22 -13.51 8.94
CA GLN A 48 -5.29 -13.50 10.07
C GLN A 48 -4.17 -12.48 9.90
N ALA A 49 -3.70 -12.26 8.66
CA ALA A 49 -2.68 -11.24 8.37
C ALA A 49 -3.16 -9.82 8.74
N VAL A 50 -4.43 -9.50 8.46
CA VAL A 50 -5.04 -8.21 8.81
C VAL A 50 -5.26 -8.09 10.32
N LYS A 51 -5.73 -9.15 10.98
CA LYS A 51 -5.89 -9.16 12.45
C LYS A 51 -4.58 -8.95 13.20
N SER A 52 -3.49 -9.50 12.68
CA SER A 52 -2.17 -9.37 13.30
C SER A 52 -1.58 -7.97 13.16
N ASP A 53 -1.91 -7.25 12.08
CA ASP A 53 -1.31 -5.94 11.79
C ASP A 53 -2.20 -5.02 10.94
N ILE A 54 -3.35 -4.63 11.50
CA ILE A 54 -4.40 -3.85 10.80
C ILE A 54 -3.92 -2.45 10.36
N ARG A 55 -2.80 -1.98 10.90
CA ARG A 55 -2.20 -0.68 10.55
C ARG A 55 -1.58 -0.70 9.16
N PHE A 56 -1.07 -1.84 8.74
CA PHE A 56 -0.32 -1.97 7.49
C PHE A 56 -0.94 -2.97 6.53
N ALA A 57 -1.85 -3.85 6.97
CA ALA A 57 -2.46 -4.88 6.14
C ALA A 57 -3.91 -4.52 5.71
N PHE A 58 -4.19 -4.71 4.43
CA PHE A 58 -5.42 -4.30 3.75
C PHE A 58 -5.96 -5.43 2.88
N VAL A 59 -7.29 -5.51 2.77
CA VAL A 59 -7.98 -6.48 1.92
C VAL A 59 -8.27 -5.85 0.56
N GLU A 60 -8.12 -6.63 -0.51
CA GLU A 60 -8.48 -6.21 -1.86
C GLU A 60 -9.95 -5.78 -2.00
N GLY A 61 -10.23 -4.85 -2.90
CA GLY A 61 -11.61 -4.46 -3.24
C GLY A 61 -12.24 -3.45 -2.29
N CYS A 62 -11.47 -2.92 -1.33
CA CYS A 62 -11.91 -1.92 -0.38
C CYS A 62 -11.20 -0.57 -0.59
N GLU A 63 -11.90 0.52 -0.26
CA GLU A 63 -11.35 1.87 -0.32
C GLU A 63 -10.89 2.29 1.08
N TYR A 64 -9.60 2.60 1.19
CA TYR A 64 -8.95 3.01 2.42
C TYR A 64 -8.46 4.44 2.29
N ARG A 65 -8.67 5.24 3.34
CA ARG A 65 -8.17 6.61 3.40
C ARG A 65 -7.40 6.78 4.68
N MET A 66 -6.28 7.48 4.60
CA MET A 66 -5.49 7.88 5.76
C MET A 66 -5.18 9.38 5.69
N PRO A 67 -5.10 10.05 6.84
CA PRO A 67 -4.66 11.44 6.89
C PRO A 67 -3.22 11.57 6.38
N THR A 68 -2.91 12.70 5.77
CA THR A 68 -1.55 13.05 5.34
C THR A 68 -1.34 14.56 5.41
N ASN A 69 -0.09 15.00 5.23
CA ASN A 69 0.29 16.41 5.37
C ASN A 69 0.10 17.19 4.06
N VAL A 70 -0.41 18.42 4.19
CA VAL A 70 -0.45 19.40 3.11
C VAL A 70 0.96 19.93 2.82
N GLY A 71 1.21 20.31 1.58
CA GLY A 71 2.45 20.92 1.11
C GLY A 71 3.42 19.92 0.48
N LYS A 72 4.64 20.41 0.25
CA LYS A 72 5.69 19.66 -0.43
C LYS A 72 6.41 18.70 0.51
N ASN A 73 6.21 17.40 0.30
CA ASN A 73 6.83 16.34 1.08
C ASN A 73 7.45 15.27 0.17
N GLU A 74 8.56 14.69 0.62
CA GLU A 74 9.11 13.48 0.02
C GLU A 74 8.39 12.27 0.63
N TYR A 75 7.80 11.44 -0.22
CA TYR A 75 7.10 10.22 0.15
C TYR A 75 7.85 8.99 -0.32
N ARG A 76 7.82 7.96 0.53
CA ARG A 76 8.25 6.61 0.21
C ARG A 76 7.08 5.66 0.40
N PHE A 77 6.59 5.11 -0.70
CA PHE A 77 5.54 4.10 -0.74
C PHE A 77 6.18 2.72 -0.94
N SER A 78 5.80 1.74 -0.13
CA SER A 78 6.16 0.33 -0.33
C SER A 78 4.91 -0.53 -0.25
N PHE A 79 4.66 -1.31 -1.28
CA PHE A 79 3.50 -2.21 -1.39
C PHE A 79 3.98 -3.65 -1.47
N VAL A 80 3.31 -4.56 -0.77
CA VAL A 80 3.70 -5.98 -0.68
C VAL A 80 2.45 -6.85 -0.76
N SER A 81 2.47 -7.89 -1.59
CA SER A 81 1.44 -8.94 -1.51
C SER A 81 1.81 -9.94 -0.42
N TYR A 82 0.89 -10.20 0.51
CA TYR A 82 1.18 -11.04 1.67
C TYR A 82 1.41 -12.50 1.27
N GLY A 83 0.61 -13.02 0.33
CA GLY A 83 0.70 -14.41 -0.14
C GLY A 83 1.88 -14.69 -1.08
N ALA A 84 2.16 -13.79 -2.03
CA ALA A 84 3.17 -14.02 -3.07
C ALA A 84 4.54 -13.39 -2.76
N ALA A 85 4.65 -12.55 -1.72
CA ALA A 85 5.85 -11.80 -1.38
C ALA A 85 6.42 -10.97 -2.55
N HIS A 86 5.53 -10.51 -3.44
CA HIS A 86 5.85 -9.58 -4.51
C HIS A 86 5.75 -8.15 -3.99
N THR A 87 6.64 -7.27 -4.43
CA THR A 87 6.72 -5.90 -3.91
C THR A 87 6.72 -4.85 -5.01
N GLY A 88 6.32 -3.64 -4.64
CA GLY A 88 6.52 -2.41 -5.41
C GLY A 88 6.99 -1.30 -4.50
N ARG A 89 7.83 -0.40 -5.01
CA ARG A 89 8.31 0.77 -4.26
C ARG A 89 8.36 1.99 -5.14
N LEU A 90 7.99 3.13 -4.56
CA LEU A 90 8.13 4.44 -5.18
C LEU A 90 8.66 5.44 -4.15
N GLU A 91 9.65 6.22 -4.56
CA GLU A 91 10.08 7.42 -3.85
C GLU A 91 9.82 8.62 -4.76
N THR A 92 9.10 9.60 -4.26
CA THR A 92 8.72 10.78 -5.04
C THR A 92 8.45 11.97 -4.14
N THR A 93 8.57 13.17 -4.69
CA THR A 93 8.18 14.41 -4.00
C THR A 93 6.84 14.87 -4.54
N LEU A 94 5.88 15.08 -3.66
CA LEU A 94 4.54 15.54 -4.00
C LEU A 94 4.26 16.84 -3.26
N ASP A 95 3.69 17.83 -3.97
CA ASP A 95 3.19 19.06 -3.37
C ASP A 95 1.67 18.96 -3.28
N LEU A 96 1.17 18.61 -2.09
CA LEU A 96 -0.24 18.32 -1.87
C LEU A 96 -1.00 19.61 -1.48
N PRO A 97 -1.92 20.12 -2.31
CA PRO A 97 -2.69 21.30 -1.94
C PRO A 97 -3.68 21.01 -0.80
N PRO A 98 -4.17 22.04 -0.09
CA PRO A 98 -5.28 21.89 0.83
C PRO A 98 -6.50 21.23 0.15
N ASN A 99 -7.25 20.42 0.89
CA ASN A 99 -8.45 19.74 0.42
C ASN A 99 -8.24 18.81 -0.80
N HIS A 100 -7.04 18.25 -0.94
CA HIS A 100 -6.73 17.23 -1.93
C HIS A 100 -6.25 15.95 -1.24
N SER A 101 -6.31 14.84 -1.97
CA SER A 101 -5.77 13.54 -1.58
C SER A 101 -4.75 13.05 -2.59
N ILE A 102 -3.84 12.21 -2.12
CA ILE A 102 -2.96 11.41 -2.98
C ILE A 102 -3.68 10.07 -3.20
N ARG A 103 -4.04 9.78 -4.46
CA ARG A 103 -4.58 8.48 -4.84
C ARG A 103 -3.46 7.61 -5.39
N LEU A 104 -3.31 6.42 -4.84
CA LEU A 104 -2.33 5.45 -5.31
C LEU A 104 -3.02 4.44 -6.23
N LYS A 105 -2.58 4.40 -7.49
CA LYS A 105 -2.91 3.32 -8.41
C LYS A 105 -1.76 2.31 -8.40
N ILE A 106 -2.09 1.05 -8.16
CA ILE A 106 -1.12 -0.04 -8.10
C ILE A 106 -1.36 -0.94 -9.31
N ILE A 107 -0.33 -1.15 -10.11
CA ILE A 107 -0.39 -1.93 -11.34
C ILE A 107 0.54 -3.12 -11.21
N GLU A 108 0.02 -4.32 -11.43
CA GLU A 108 0.83 -5.54 -11.53
C GLU A 108 1.54 -5.57 -12.88
N LYS A 109 2.88 -5.54 -12.88
CA LYS A 109 3.71 -5.64 -14.08
C LYS A 109 3.99 -7.10 -14.47
N GLY A 110 4.09 -7.99 -13.48
CA GLY A 110 4.44 -9.38 -13.70
C GLY A 110 5.94 -9.60 -13.94
N ALA A 111 6.27 -10.81 -14.39
CA ALA A 111 7.62 -11.15 -14.81
C ALA A 111 7.94 -10.50 -16.18
N PRO A 112 9.14 -9.92 -16.36
CA PRO A 112 9.50 -9.24 -17.61
C PRO A 112 9.62 -10.21 -18.80
N TYR A 113 9.94 -11.49 -18.57
CA TYR A 113 10.08 -12.50 -19.61
C TYR A 113 9.13 -13.68 -19.35
N PRO A 114 7.96 -13.76 -20.00
CA PRO A 114 7.03 -14.87 -19.79
C PRO A 114 7.59 -16.25 -20.12
N ASN A 115 8.53 -16.34 -21.08
CA ASN A 115 9.15 -17.59 -21.54
C ASN A 115 10.69 -17.48 -21.57
N PRO A 116 11.37 -17.47 -20.41
CA PRO A 116 12.79 -17.19 -20.33
C PRO A 116 13.64 -18.35 -20.89
N GLN A 117 14.37 -18.08 -21.96
CA GLN A 117 15.26 -19.01 -22.65
C GLN A 117 16.69 -18.95 -22.09
N THR A 118 17.17 -17.75 -21.73
CA THR A 118 18.55 -17.54 -21.26
C THR A 118 18.67 -17.55 -19.73
N ALA A 119 19.89 -17.68 -19.22
CA ALA A 119 20.15 -17.59 -17.79
C ALA A 119 19.86 -16.16 -17.27
N GLU A 120 20.16 -15.15 -18.08
CA GLU A 120 19.93 -13.74 -17.79
C GLU A 120 18.44 -13.42 -17.65
N GLU A 121 17.60 -13.95 -18.55
CA GLU A 121 16.14 -13.77 -18.49
C GLU A 121 15.53 -14.44 -17.25
N ARG A 122 15.99 -15.65 -16.90
CA ARG A 122 15.55 -16.33 -15.66
C ARG A 122 15.98 -15.54 -14.42
N TYR A 123 17.20 -15.00 -14.43
CA TYR A 123 17.70 -14.18 -13.34
C TYR A 123 16.92 -12.87 -13.20
N ALA A 124 16.56 -12.23 -14.31
CA ALA A 124 15.73 -11.04 -14.33
C ALA A 124 14.33 -11.31 -13.75
N ASN A 125 13.68 -12.42 -14.14
CA ASN A 125 12.40 -12.83 -13.54
C ASN A 125 12.50 -13.10 -12.03
N GLN A 126 13.59 -13.73 -11.58
CA GLN A 126 13.77 -13.98 -10.14
C GLN A 126 13.91 -12.67 -9.35
N ARG A 127 14.57 -11.66 -9.93
CA ARG A 127 14.69 -10.32 -9.33
C ARG A 127 13.39 -9.52 -9.42
N SER A 128 12.54 -9.81 -10.41
CA SER A 128 11.34 -9.00 -10.67
C SER A 128 10.30 -9.04 -9.55
N LYS A 129 10.40 -10.01 -8.63
CA LYS A 129 9.57 -10.03 -7.42
C LYS A 129 9.68 -8.75 -6.59
N PHE A 130 10.79 -8.02 -6.67
CA PHE A 130 11.00 -6.81 -5.87
C PHE A 130 10.44 -5.53 -6.51
N ASP A 131 10.15 -5.57 -7.81
CA ASP A 131 9.54 -4.49 -8.56
C ASP A 131 8.32 -4.99 -9.34
N TRP A 132 7.61 -5.98 -8.81
CA TRP A 132 6.46 -6.62 -9.44
C TRP A 132 5.29 -5.65 -9.62
N TYR A 133 5.14 -4.70 -8.69
CA TYR A 133 4.11 -3.68 -8.71
C TYR A 133 4.69 -2.31 -9.05
N GLU A 134 4.02 -1.61 -9.97
CA GLU A 134 4.21 -0.18 -10.21
C GLU A 134 3.21 0.61 -9.36
N ILE A 135 3.69 1.65 -8.68
CA ILE A 135 2.86 2.55 -7.87
C ILE A 135 2.82 3.89 -8.61
N ILE A 136 1.61 4.37 -8.92
CA ILE A 136 1.38 5.64 -9.62
C ILE A 136 0.55 6.55 -8.70
N PRO A 137 1.13 7.62 -8.15
CA PRO A 137 0.40 8.60 -7.34
C PRO A 137 -0.24 9.67 -8.23
N THR A 138 -1.50 9.99 -7.96
CA THR A 138 -2.20 11.15 -8.54
C THR A 138 -2.70 12.06 -7.42
N ILE A 139 -2.74 13.36 -7.68
CA ILE A 139 -3.34 14.34 -6.77
C ILE A 139 -4.76 14.62 -7.26
N GLU A 140 -5.74 14.42 -6.39
CA GLU A 140 -7.16 14.56 -6.71
C GLU A 140 -7.82 15.47 -5.66
N ALA A 141 -8.76 16.32 -6.09
CA ALA A 141 -9.56 17.10 -5.16
C ALA A 141 -10.48 16.17 -4.37
N ASN A 142 -10.63 16.44 -3.07
CA ASN A 142 -11.53 15.64 -2.23
C ASN A 142 -12.99 15.85 -2.67
N PRO A 143 -13.80 14.79 -2.77
CA PRO A 143 -15.22 14.94 -3.06
C PRO A 143 -15.92 15.73 -1.96
N SER A 144 -16.98 16.47 -2.32
CA SER A 144 -17.77 17.27 -1.37
C SER A 144 -18.51 16.42 -0.32
N GLU A 145 -18.82 15.16 -0.66
CA GLU A 145 -19.38 14.17 0.25
C GLU A 145 -18.45 12.97 0.34
N ASP A 146 -17.75 12.87 1.47
CA ASP A 146 -16.70 11.89 1.68
C ASP A 146 -17.19 10.72 2.57
N LEU A 147 -18.24 10.03 2.13
CA LEU A 147 -18.82 8.93 2.91
C LEU A 147 -17.88 7.73 2.95
N LYS A 148 -17.36 7.41 4.14
CA LYS A 148 -16.66 6.15 4.40
C LYS A 148 -17.61 4.98 4.15
N LYS A 149 -17.30 4.13 3.18
CA LYS A 149 -18.01 2.87 2.94
C LYS A 149 -17.27 1.75 3.66
N PRO A 150 -17.88 1.07 4.64
CA PRO A 150 -17.24 -0.05 5.30
C PRO A 150 -16.89 -1.16 4.29
N CYS A 151 -15.68 -1.68 4.42
CA CYS A 151 -15.20 -2.86 3.73
C CYS A 151 -16.04 -4.08 4.17
N ILE A 152 -16.54 -4.83 3.18
CA ILE A 152 -17.24 -6.09 3.37
C ILE A 152 -16.28 -7.18 2.90
N VAL A 153 -15.67 -7.87 3.86
CA VAL A 153 -14.82 -9.03 3.58
C VAL A 153 -15.74 -10.17 3.14
N LYS A 154 -15.50 -10.71 1.95
CA LYS A 154 -16.28 -11.82 1.38
C LYS A 154 -15.68 -13.17 1.75
#